data_AF-A0A1W9T3N4-F1
#
_entry.id   AF-A0A1W9T3N4-F1
#
_cell.length_a   1.000
_cell.length_b   1.000
_cell.length_c   1.000
_cell.angle_alpha   90.00
_cell.angle_beta   90.00
_cell.angle_gamma   90.00
#
_symmetry.space_group_name_H-M   'P 1'
#
loop_
_entity.id
_entity.type
_entity.pdbx_description
1 polymer ?
#
loop_
_entity_poly.entity_id
_entity_poly.type
_entity_poly.pdbx_seq_one_letter_code
_entity_poly.pdbx_strand_id
1 'polypeptide(L)' 'MKEGFPDLTHLIRSVQRIEGNPACFGTAKGYCDRKNCAWRDYCLGKIEGLAAAPENHSKNDAKREHLQSLRK' A
#
# COMPACT_ATOMS: atom_id res chain seq x y z
N MET A 1 -3.89 1.29 -17.13
CA MET A 1 -4.97 0.84 -16.24
C MET A 1 -5.64 -0.35 -16.93
N LYS A 2 -5.83 -1.50 -16.27
CA LYS A 2 -6.44 -2.67 -16.92
C LYS A 2 -7.90 -2.33 -17.27
N GLU A 3 -8.27 -2.42 -18.54
CA GLU A 3 -9.63 -2.15 -19.00
C GLU A 3 -10.63 -3.10 -18.32
N GLY A 4 -11.75 -2.56 -17.83
CA GLY A 4 -12.85 -3.33 -17.25
C GLY A 4 -12.91 -3.42 -15.71
N PHE A 5 -11.93 -2.87 -14.98
CA PHE A 5 -12.00 -2.82 -13.51
C PHE A 5 -12.50 -1.45 -13.03
N PRO A 6 -13.54 -1.38 -12.16
CA PRO A 6 -13.99 -0.11 -11.61
C PRO A 6 -12.88 0.54 -10.79
N ASP A 7 -12.81 1.87 -10.81
CA ASP A 7 -11.97 2.63 -9.91
C ASP A 7 -12.45 2.40 -8.47
N LEU A 8 -11.81 1.45 -7.79
CA LEU A 8 -12.11 1.04 -6.43
C LEU A 8 -12.06 2.24 -5.47
N THR A 9 -11.17 3.19 -5.74
CA THR A 9 -11.06 4.43 -4.94
C THR A 9 -12.32 5.25 -5.07
N HIS A 10 -12.78 5.47 -6.31
CA HIS A 10 -14.00 6.23 -6.56
C HIS A 10 -15.25 5.53 -6.01
N LEU A 11 -15.32 4.20 -6.15
CA LEU A 11 -16.42 3.37 -5.63
C LEU A 11 -16.53 3.48 -4.11
N ILE A 12 -15.45 3.19 -3.38
CA ILE A 12 -15.48 3.18 -1.91
C ILE A 12 -15.72 4.59 -1.37
N ARG A 13 -15.12 5.63 -1.97
CA ARG A 13 -15.40 7.03 -1.58
C ARG A 13 -16.87 7.41 -1.79
N SER A 14 -17.54 6.82 -2.76
CA SER A 14 -18.98 7.02 -2.98
C SER A 14 -19.81 6.37 -1.87
N VAL A 15 -19.48 5.14 -1.47
CA VAL A 15 -20.13 4.45 -0.34
C VAL A 15 -19.93 5.24 0.96
N GLN A 16 -18.71 5.70 1.24
CA GLN A 16 -18.42 6.51 2.43
C GLN A 16 -19.31 7.77 2.50
N ARG A 17 -19.52 8.47 1.38
CA ARG A 17 -20.43 9.64 1.34
C ARG A 17 -21.87 9.26 1.64
N ILE A 18 -22.36 8.15 1.09
CA ILE A 18 -23.73 7.67 1.31
C ILE A 18 -23.95 7.30 2.79
N GLU A 19 -22.93 6.75 3.45
CA GLU A 19 -22.94 6.44 4.89
C GLU A 19 -22.75 7.68 5.79
N GLY A 20 -22.51 8.87 5.23
CA GLY A 20 -22.17 10.08 6.00
C GLY A 20 -20.74 10.09 6.56
N ASN A 21 -19.90 9.16 6.13
CA ASN A 21 -18.49 9.07 6.49
C ASN A 21 -17.62 9.99 5.61
N PRO A 22 -16.50 10.53 6.12
CA PRO A 22 -15.53 11.23 5.28
C PRO A 22 -14.97 10.29 4.19
N ALA A 23 -14.94 10.80 2.95
CA ALA A 23 -14.49 10.11 1.74
C ALA A 23 -12.94 9.96 1.67
N CYS A 24 -12.34 9.38 2.71
CA CYS A 24 -10.90 9.33 2.94
C CYS A 24 -10.23 8.01 2.48
N PHE A 25 -10.94 7.14 1.77
CA PHE A 25 -10.32 5.90 1.27
C PHE A 25 -9.09 6.21 0.39
N GLY A 26 -7.99 5.49 0.64
CA GLY A 26 -6.72 5.64 -0.08
C GLY A 26 -5.92 6.91 0.22
N THR A 27 -6.33 7.74 1.19
CA THR A 27 -5.55 8.93 1.58
C THR A 27 -4.59 8.68 2.75
N ALA A 28 -4.82 7.60 3.52
CA ALA A 28 -3.98 7.20 4.63
C ALA A 28 -2.63 6.66 4.14
N LYS A 29 -1.54 7.05 4.82
CA LYS A 29 -0.18 6.54 4.55
C LYS A 29 0.34 5.84 5.79
N GLY A 30 0.29 4.51 5.81
CA GLY A 30 0.76 3.68 6.93
C GLY A 30 -0.12 3.72 8.20
N TYR A 31 -0.92 4.78 8.40
CA TYR A 31 -1.76 4.94 9.58
C TYR A 31 -3.12 5.60 9.27
N CYS A 32 -4.17 5.16 9.99
CA CYS A 32 -5.52 5.70 9.91
C CYS A 32 -6.17 5.71 11.31
N ASP A 33 -6.61 6.89 11.75
CA ASP A 33 -7.24 7.14 13.05
C ASP A 33 -8.61 6.48 13.22
N ARG A 34 -9.35 6.27 12.13
CA ARG A 34 -10.66 5.61 12.17
C ARG A 34 -10.51 4.10 12.32
N LYS A 35 -10.24 3.66 13.55
CA LYS A 35 -10.05 2.25 13.92
C LYS A 35 -11.28 1.38 13.62
N ASN A 36 -12.47 1.96 13.61
CA ASN A 36 -13.75 1.30 13.31
C ASN A 36 -14.19 1.44 11.83
N CYS A 37 -13.29 1.80 10.91
CA CYS A 37 -13.60 1.89 9.49
C CYS A 37 -13.60 0.51 8.84
N ALA A 38 -14.71 0.11 8.21
CA ALA A 38 -14.83 -1.18 7.50
C ALA A 38 -13.79 -1.35 6.37
N TRP A 39 -13.30 -0.24 5.82
CA TRP A 39 -12.36 -0.22 4.71
C TRP A 39 -10.89 -0.11 5.15
N ARG A 40 -10.60 -0.12 6.46
CA ARG A 40 -9.28 0.26 7.00
C ARG A 40 -8.14 -0.58 6.45
N ASP A 41 -8.29 -1.91 6.37
CA ASP A 41 -7.22 -2.79 5.91
C ASP A 41 -6.94 -2.62 4.41
N TYR A 42 -7.99 -2.49 3.61
CA TYR A 42 -7.89 -2.13 2.18
C TYR A 42 -7.25 -0.75 1.99
N CYS A 43 -7.63 0.23 2.81
CA CYS A 43 -7.13 1.60 2.77
C CYS A 43 -5.63 1.67 3.09
N LEU A 44 -5.17 0.81 4.01
CA LEU A 44 -3.75 0.71 4.40
C LEU A 44 -2.94 -0.25 3.51
N GLY A 45 -3.55 -0.84 2.48
CA GLY A 45 -2.87 -1.79 1.59
C GLY A 45 -2.47 -3.10 2.28
N LYS A 46 -3.13 -3.46 3.40
CA LYS A 46 -2.89 -4.69 4.16
C LYS A 46 -3.60 -5.90 3.55
N ILE A 47 -3.41 -6.13 2.25
CA ILE A 47 -3.89 -7.35 1.62
C ILE A 47 -2.68 -8.23 1.36
N GLU A 48 -2.61 -9.35 2.08
CA GLU A 48 -1.64 -10.41 1.78
C GLU A 48 -1.85 -10.87 0.33
N GLY A 49 -0.84 -10.62 -0.51
CA GLY A 49 -0.89 -10.90 -1.96
C GLY A 49 -1.04 -9.68 -2.88
N LEU A 50 -1.39 -8.49 -2.36
CA LEU A 50 -1.39 -7.21 -3.10
C LEU A 50 -0.39 -6.20 -2.50
N ALA A 51 0.64 -6.69 -1.81
CA ALA A 51 1.68 -5.85 -1.25
C ALA A 51 2.21 -4.91 -2.34
N ALA A 52 2.08 -3.61 -2.07
CA ALA A 52 2.75 -2.54 -2.79
C ALA A 52 4.17 -2.98 -3.11
N ALA A 53 4.58 -2.77 -4.37
CA ALA A 53 5.91 -3.09 -4.84
C ALA A 53 6.93 -2.69 -3.76
N PRO A 54 7.86 -3.59 -3.37
CA PRO A 54 8.83 -3.27 -2.35
C PRO A 54 9.62 -2.06 -2.83
N GLU A 55 9.43 -0.96 -2.12
CA GLU A 55 10.33 0.18 -2.16
C GLU A 55 11.72 -0.38 -1.80
N ASN A 56 12.67 -0.23 -2.73
CA ASN A 56 14.01 -0.81 -2.71
C ASN A 56 14.65 -0.84 -1.31
N HIS A 57 14.63 -1.99 -0.63
CA HIS A 57 15.52 -2.23 0.50
C HIS A 57 16.84 -2.80 -0.05
N SER A 58 17.90 -2.04 0.17
CA SER A 58 19.29 -2.31 -0.23
C SER A 58 19.66 -3.78 -0.01
N LYS A 59 19.86 -4.53 -1.11
CA LYS A 59 20.57 -5.82 -1.11
C LYS A 59 22.04 -5.67 -1.54
N ASN A 60 22.53 -4.44 -1.66
CA ASN A 60 23.80 -4.17 -2.35
C ASN A 60 25.01 -4.05 -1.41
N ASP A 61 24.81 -4.07 -0.09
CA ASP A 61 25.91 -3.90 0.87
C ASP A 61 26.66 -5.22 1.13
N ALA A 62 25.95 -6.33 1.36
CA ALA A 62 26.58 -7.63 1.65
C ALA A 62 27.37 -8.20 0.46
N LYS A 63 26.95 -7.91 -0.78
CA LYS A 63 27.63 -8.43 -1.99
C LYS A 63 28.91 -7.65 -2.30
N ARG A 64 29.02 -6.41 -1.82
CA ARG A 64 30.20 -5.53 -2.04
C ARG A 64 31.37 -5.96 -1.16
N GLU A 65 31.12 -6.38 0.08
CA GLU A 65 32.17 -6.85 0.99
C GLU A 65 32.78 -8.19 0.53
N HIS A 66 31.96 -9.12 0.05
CA HIS A 66 32.45 -10.41 -0.47
C HIS A 66 33.27 -10.25 -1.77
N LEU A 67 32.90 -9.33 -2.67
CA LEU A 67 33.71 -9.08 -3.87
C LEU A 67 35.05 -8.39 -3.56
N GLN A 68 35.14 -7.61 -2.48
CA GLN A 68 36.39 -6.97 -2.05
C GLN A 68 37.34 -7.93 -1.34
N SER A 69 36.82 -8.96 -0.65
CA SER A 69 37.66 -10.01 -0.05
C SER A 69 38.26 -10.97 -1.07
N LEU A 70 37.64 -11.12 -2.25
CA LEU A 70 38.11 -11.99 -3.35
C LEU A 70 39.15 -11.32 -4.26
N ARG A 71 39.45 -10.03 -4.05
CA ARG A 71 40.48 -9.27 -4.79
C ARG A 71 41.78 -9.09 -4.00
N LYS A 72 41.94 -9.79 -2.87
CA LYS A 72 43.18 -9.85 -2.10
C LYS A 72 43.93 -11.14 -2.39
#